data_AF-A0A5Q3L7C9-F1
#
_entry.id   AF-A0A5Q3L7C9-F1
#
_cell.length_a   1.000
_cell.length_b   1.000
_cell.length_c   1.000
_cell.angle_alpha   90.00
_cell.angle_beta   90.00
_cell.angle_gamma   90.00
#
_symmetry.space_group_name_H-M   'P 1'
#
loop_
_entity.id
_entity.type
_entity.pdbx_description
1 polymer ?
#
loop_
_entity_poly.entity_id
_entity_poly.type
_entity_poly.pdbx_seq_one_letter_code
_entity_poly.pdbx_strand_id
1 'polypeptide(L)'
;MARTRIPLSPAETYQRNLTERLAMSTAEIGLSVRTTNCLEDRGIFTVEDLLNCEPDDLLSISNFGEKTLEEVYRALETVGFYRDTKDRQTLLSSEG
;
A
#
# COMPACT_ATOMS: atom_id res chain seq x y z
N MET A 1 22.37 -34.29 -13.66
CA MET A 1 21.37 -33.61 -12.80
C MET A 1 20.97 -32.31 -13.48
N ALA A 2 19.82 -32.30 -14.17
CA ALA A 2 19.44 -31.19 -15.05
C ALA A 2 18.57 -30.16 -14.31
N ARG A 3 19.07 -28.92 -14.35
CA ARG A 3 18.33 -27.66 -14.58
C ARG A 3 17.04 -27.43 -13.79
N THR A 4 17.16 -26.55 -12.81
CA THR A 4 16.17 -25.48 -12.61
C THR A 4 16.90 -24.18 -12.27
N ARG A 5 17.72 -23.69 -13.20
CA ARG A 5 17.89 -22.24 -13.35
C ARG A 5 16.61 -21.76 -14.02
N ILE A 6 15.55 -21.65 -13.22
CA ILE A 6 14.31 -21.03 -13.67
C ILE A 6 14.71 -19.58 -13.97
N PRO A 7 14.57 -19.11 -15.22
CA PRO A 7 14.73 -17.70 -15.49
C PRO A 7 13.61 -17.01 -14.71
N LEU A 8 13.99 -16.24 -13.69
CA LEU A 8 13.07 -15.34 -13.00
C LEU A 8 12.36 -14.56 -14.09
N SER A 9 11.07 -14.83 -14.26
CA SER A 9 10.30 -14.16 -15.31
C SER A 9 10.31 -12.66 -14.99
N PRO A 10 10.26 -11.76 -15.98
CA PRO A 10 10.20 -10.32 -15.73
C PRO A 10 9.03 -9.90 -14.81
N ALA A 11 7.99 -10.74 -14.73
CA ALA A 11 6.91 -10.59 -13.76
C ALA A 11 7.39 -10.75 -12.31
N GLU A 12 8.27 -11.69 -11.99
CA GLU A 12 8.78 -11.91 -10.63
C GLU A 12 9.67 -10.74 -10.14
N THR A 13 10.45 -10.12 -11.03
CA THR A 13 11.22 -8.91 -10.70
C THR A 13 10.33 -7.71 -10.42
N TYR A 14 9.23 -7.55 -11.17
CA TYR A 14 8.23 -6.51 -10.91
C TYR A 14 7.51 -6.77 -9.58
N GLN A 15 7.10 -8.02 -9.35
CA GLN A 15 6.50 -8.45 -8.09
C GLN A 15 7.42 -8.13 -6.91
N ARG A 16 8.70 -8.50 -7.00
CA ARG A 16 9.72 -8.21 -5.97
C ARG A 16 9.82 -6.72 -5.68
N ASN A 17 9.92 -5.88 -6.71
CA ASN A 17 10.03 -4.45 -6.53
C ASN A 17 8.75 -3.84 -5.93
N LEU A 18 7.58 -4.36 -6.31
CA LEU A 18 6.31 -3.99 -5.70
C LEU A 18 6.27 -4.40 -4.23
N THR A 19 6.64 -5.65 -3.92
CA THR A 19 6.70 -6.19 -2.55
C THR A 19 7.66 -5.40 -1.68
N GLU A 20 8.82 -4.96 -2.19
CA GLU A 20 9.74 -4.09 -1.44
C GLU A 20 9.08 -2.75 -1.09
N ARG A 21 8.30 -2.16 -1.99
CA ARG A 21 7.55 -0.92 -1.72
C ARG A 21 6.37 -1.14 -0.77
N LEU A 22 5.70 -2.27 -0.87
CA LEU A 22 4.59 -2.69 0.01
C LEU A 22 5.06 -3.02 1.43
N ALA A 23 6.26 -3.59 1.56
CA ALA A 23 6.87 -3.92 2.84
C ALA A 23 7.38 -2.68 3.61
N MET A 24 7.32 -1.49 2.98
CA MET A 24 7.69 -0.25 3.63
C MET A 24 6.77 0.02 4.82
N SER A 25 7.35 0.41 5.96
CA SER A 25 6.58 0.59 7.19
C SER A 25 5.83 1.91 7.19
N THR A 26 4.69 1.95 7.88
CA THR A 26 3.87 3.16 8.10
C THR A 26 4.67 4.26 8.81
N ALA A 27 5.61 3.87 9.67
CA ALA A 27 6.55 4.78 10.32
C ALA A 27 7.59 5.39 9.35
N GLU A 28 7.90 4.71 8.24
CA GLU A 28 8.96 5.10 7.29
C GLU A 28 8.44 6.02 6.18
N ILE A 29 7.14 5.90 5.86
CA ILE A 29 6.44 6.74 4.89
C ILE A 29 6.02 8.12 5.46
N GLY A 30 6.41 8.42 6.70
CA GLY A 30 6.27 9.75 7.30
C GLY A 30 4.91 10.05 7.93
N LEU A 31 4.22 9.04 8.43
CA LEU A 31 2.96 9.22 9.17
C LEU A 31 3.21 9.83 10.56
N SER A 32 2.22 10.57 11.06
CA SER A 32 2.28 11.06 12.43
C SER A 32 2.27 9.91 13.44
N VAL A 33 2.94 10.09 14.58
CA VAL A 33 2.97 9.10 15.69
C VAL A 33 1.56 8.65 16.09
N ARG A 34 0.55 9.53 15.99
CA ARG A 34 -0.84 9.19 16.28
C ARG A 34 -1.44 8.26 15.24
N THR A 35 -1.20 8.54 13.97
CA THR A 35 -1.62 7.72 12.83
C THR A 35 -0.94 6.36 12.89
N THR A 36 0.37 6.33 13.12
CA THR A 36 1.13 5.08 13.30
C THR A 36 0.59 4.26 14.45
N ASN A 37 0.42 4.84 15.65
CA ASN A 37 -0.14 4.10 16.80
C ASN A 37 -1.54 3.54 16.53
N CYS A 38 -2.41 4.26 15.81
CA CYS A 38 -3.74 3.78 15.46
C CYS A 38 -3.71 2.61 14.46
N LEU A 39 -2.75 2.62 13.53
CA LEU A 39 -2.55 1.54 12.56
C LEU A 39 -1.92 0.32 13.25
N GLU A 40 -0.92 0.53 14.10
CA GLU A 40 -0.27 -0.54 14.88
C GLU A 40 -1.23 -1.26 15.83
N ASP A 41 -2.19 -0.54 16.43
CA ASP A 41 -3.22 -1.12 17.29
C ASP A 41 -4.14 -2.10 16.52
N ARG A 42 -4.34 -1.86 15.22
CA ARG A 42 -5.01 -2.80 14.30
C ARG A 42 -4.12 -3.93 13.78
N GLY A 43 -2.81 -3.85 14.01
CA GLY A 43 -1.84 -4.76 13.41
C GLY A 43 -1.31 -4.31 12.04
N ILE A 44 -1.57 -3.06 11.64
CA ILE A 44 -1.13 -2.48 10.38
C ILE A 44 0.21 -1.78 10.57
N PHE A 45 1.29 -2.48 10.23
CA PHE A 45 2.66 -1.94 10.33
C PHE A 45 3.26 -1.53 8.98
N THR A 46 2.74 -2.08 7.88
CA THR A 46 3.27 -1.91 6.52
C THR A 46 2.24 -1.34 5.56
N VAL A 47 2.72 -0.78 4.46
CA VAL A 47 1.88 -0.31 3.35
C VAL A 47 1.04 -1.47 2.78
N GLU A 48 1.60 -2.68 2.74
CA GLU A 48 0.90 -3.91 2.35
C GLU A 48 -0.32 -4.19 3.20
N ASP A 49 -0.15 -4.14 4.53
CA ASP A 49 -1.22 -4.43 5.47
C ASP A 49 -2.30 -3.35 5.39
N LEU A 50 -1.87 -2.11 5.17
CA LEU A 50 -2.76 -0.97 4.98
C LEU A 50 -3.59 -1.09 3.69
N LEU A 51 -2.99 -1.59 2.60
CA LEU A 51 -3.71 -1.88 1.35
C LEU A 51 -4.68 -3.07 1.49
N ASN A 52 -4.34 -4.06 2.32
CA ASN A 52 -5.24 -5.16 2.66
C ASN A 52 -6.37 -4.74 3.60
N CYS A 53 -6.20 -3.67 4.38
CA CYS A 53 -7.20 -3.18 5.33
C CYS A 53 -8.17 -2.18 4.68
N GLU A 54 -9.47 -2.28 4.98
CA GLU A 54 -10.49 -1.38 4.41
C GLU A 54 -10.48 0.02 5.03
N PRO A 55 -10.76 1.07 4.23
CA PRO A 55 -10.72 2.44 4.74
C PRO A 55 -11.92 2.71 5.63
N ASP A 56 -13.03 2.02 5.38
CA ASP A 56 -14.26 2.04 6.16
C ASP A 56 -14.01 1.53 7.58
N ASP A 57 -13.19 0.48 7.71
CA ASP A 57 -12.80 -0.07 8.99
C ASP A 57 -11.89 0.91 9.76
N LEU A 58 -10.96 1.57 9.05
CA LEU A 58 -10.16 2.65 9.63
C LEU A 58 -11.04 3.82 10.09
N LEU A 59 -11.98 4.29 9.27
CA LEU A 59 -12.93 5.37 9.57
C LEU A 59 -13.91 5.02 10.72
N SER A 60 -14.12 3.73 11.01
CA SER A 60 -14.97 3.28 12.11
C SER A 60 -14.34 3.49 13.48
N ILE A 61 -13.01 3.67 13.56
CA ILE A 61 -12.30 3.86 14.82
C ILE A 61 -12.54 5.29 15.32
N SER A 62 -13.06 5.47 16.54
CA SER A 62 -13.34 6.80 17.14
C SER A 62 -12.14 7.75 17.24
N ASN A 63 -10.90 7.24 17.08
CA ASN A 63 -9.66 8.03 17.10
C ASN A 63 -9.05 8.24 15.70
N PHE A 64 -9.71 7.74 14.65
CA PHE A 64 -9.26 7.81 13.28
C PHE A 64 -10.15 8.80 12.54
N GLY A 65 -9.63 10.00 12.33
CA GLY A 65 -10.36 11.09 11.68
C GLY A 65 -9.89 11.30 10.24
N GLU A 66 -10.51 12.29 9.58
CA GLU A 66 -10.14 12.73 8.23
C GLU A 66 -8.63 13.05 8.12
N LYS A 67 -8.03 13.65 9.16
CA LYS A 67 -6.59 13.94 9.17
C LYS A 67 -5.72 12.68 9.13
N THR A 68 -6.04 11.70 9.97
CA THR A 68 -5.32 10.42 10.07
C THR A 68 -5.43 9.65 8.75
N LEU A 69 -6.62 9.66 8.16
CA LEU A 69 -6.90 9.04 6.88
C LEU A 69 -6.17 9.74 5.71
N GLU A 70 -6.16 11.06 5.70
CA GLU A 70 -5.47 11.84 4.66
C GLU A 70 -3.94 11.68 4.73
N GLU A 71 -3.36 11.57 5.93
CA GLU A 71 -1.94 11.24 6.08
C GLU A 71 -1.61 9.87 5.48
N VAL A 72 -2.45 8.87 5.74
CA VAL A 72 -2.33 7.53 5.16
C VAL A 72 -2.41 7.56 3.64
N TYR A 73 -3.36 8.30 3.08
CA TYR A 73 -3.48 8.45 1.63
C TYR A 73 -2.27 9.15 1.01
N ARG A 74 -1.79 10.24 1.61
CA ARG A 74 -0.57 10.94 1.15
C ARG A 74 0.66 10.04 1.18
N ALA A 75 0.77 9.21 2.21
CA ALA A 75 1.88 8.30 2.38
C ALA A 75 1.84 7.19 1.30
N LEU A 76 0.67 6.61 1.06
CA LEU A 76 0.42 5.69 -0.06
C LEU A 76 0.77 6.33 -1.42
N GLU A 77 0.35 7.58 -1.64
CA GLU A 77 0.65 8.37 -2.83
C GLU A 77 2.16 8.52 -3.06
N THR A 78 2.92 8.78 -1.99
CA THR A 78 4.38 8.94 -2.02
C THR A 78 5.07 7.63 -2.42
N VAL A 79 4.51 6.49 -1.99
CA VAL A 79 4.97 5.16 -2.38
C VAL A 79 4.42 4.76 -3.76
N GLY A 80 3.63 5.60 -4.43
CA GLY A 80 3.09 5.34 -5.76
C GLY A 80 1.95 4.33 -5.77
N PHE A 81 1.33 4.08 -4.61
CA PHE A 81 0.11 3.30 -4.51
C PHE A 81 -1.07 4.25 -4.37
N TYR A 82 -1.94 4.29 -5.38
CA TYR A 82 -3.24 4.92 -5.22
C TYR A 82 -4.23 3.85 -4.78
N ARG A 83 -4.88 4.09 -3.65
CA ARG A 83 -6.10 3.36 -3.32
C ARG A 83 -7.17 3.87 -4.26
N ASP A 84 -7.29 3.23 -5.41
CA ASP A 84 -8.39 3.43 -6.33
C ASP A 84 -9.65 2.88 -5.64
N THR A 85 -10.28 3.66 -4.76
CA THR A 85 -11.62 3.36 -4.21
C THR A 85 -12.70 3.50 -5.28
N LYS A 86 -12.31 3.56 -6.56
CA LYS A 86 -13.16 3.85 -7.69
C LYS A 86 -12.76 3.00 -8.89
N ASP A 87 -13.02 1.70 -8.74
CA ASP A 87 -13.02 0.68 -9.80
C ASP A 87 -13.07 1.29 -11.23
N ARG A 88 -11.98 1.03 -11.97
CA ARG A 88 -11.95 0.87 -13.44
C ARG A 88 -12.38 2.05 -14.29
N GLN A 89 -11.51 3.03 -14.51
CA GLN A 89 -11.45 3.63 -15.85
C GLN A 89 -10.14 4.39 -16.09
N THR A 90 -9.13 3.75 -16.69
CA THR A 90 -8.34 4.28 -17.82
C THR A 90 -7.13 3.39 -18.14
N LEU A 91 -7.42 2.18 -18.61
CA LEU A 91 -6.49 1.43 -19.48
C LEU A 91 -7.19 1.24 -20.83
N LEU A 92 -7.52 2.36 -21.48
CA LEU A 92 -7.99 2.40 -22.88
C LEU A 92 -7.69 3.79 -23.48
N SER A 93 -6.43 4.21 -23.36
CA SER A 93 -5.81 5.18 -24.27
C SER A 93 -4.44 4.61 -24.63
N SER A 94 -4.37 3.40 -25.18
CA SER A 94 -4.15 3.19 -26.62
C SER A 94 -3.12 4.16 -27.19
N GLU A 95 -1.95 3.58 -27.44
CA GLU A 95 -1.08 3.87 -28.58
C GLU A 95 -1.81 4.68 -29.68
N GLY A 96 -1.25 5.84 -30.01
CA GLY A 96 -1.62 6.72 -31.11
C GLY A 96 -0.45 7.62 -31.44
#